data_AF-A0A3N9X8P5-F1
#
_entry.id   AF-A0A3N9X8P5-F1
#
_cell.length_a   1.000
_cell.length_b   1.000
_cell.length_c   1.000
_cell.angle_alpha   90.00
_cell.angle_beta   90.00
_cell.angle_gamma   90.00
#
_symmetry.space_group_name_H-M   'P 1'
#
loop_
_entity.id
_entity.type
_entity.pdbx_description
1 polymer ?
#
loop_
_entity_poly.entity_id
_entity_poly.type
_entity_poly.pdbx_seq_one_letter_code
_entity_poly.pdbx_strand_id
1 'polypeptide(L)'
;MDIEALLPSPRTPRDYLALATDPRVDVEGLRVLARNPFSFVRLAVASNIRSDASVLTELLMGEFSQWDRNRLLWIVAGHPQAGRVVLLNVLSQVALLLAQRDVRPYAAAIALASRPELTPNEVRRLQNFPGASRRMRRGAERAIARRSGRDAGAASQDSA
;
A
#
# COMPACT_ATOMS: atom_id res chain seq x y z
N MET A 1 4.14 -14.64 -18.37
CA MET A 1 2.88 -15.41 -18.39
C MET A 1 1.91 -14.75 -19.37
N ASP A 2 1.18 -15.53 -20.18
CA ASP A 2 0.10 -14.99 -21.03
C ASP A 2 -1.24 -15.08 -20.27
N ILE A 3 -1.71 -13.94 -19.75
CA ILE A 3 -2.97 -13.87 -19.01
C ILE A 3 -4.20 -13.94 -19.94
N GLU A 4 -4.04 -13.62 -21.23
CA GLU A 4 -5.15 -13.57 -22.20
C GLU A 4 -5.68 -14.98 -22.51
N ALA A 5 -4.82 -15.99 -22.42
CA ALA A 5 -5.17 -17.41 -22.55
C ALA A 5 -6.09 -17.91 -21.42
N LEU A 6 -6.15 -17.20 -20.28
CA LEU A 6 -7.02 -17.56 -19.15
C LEU A 6 -8.39 -16.89 -19.20
N LEU A 7 -8.61 -15.96 -20.13
CA LEU A 7 -9.85 -15.19 -20.22
C LEU A 7 -10.87 -15.86 -21.17
N PRO A 8 -12.16 -15.87 -20.80
CA PRO A 8 -13.21 -16.36 -21.68
C PRO A 8 -13.42 -15.44 -22.89
N SER A 9 -14.10 -15.93 -23.93
CA SER A 9 -14.59 -15.11 -25.04
C SER A 9 -16.13 -15.12 -25.06
N PRO A 10 -16.81 -13.97 -25.02
CA PRO A 10 -16.25 -12.60 -24.98
C PRO A 10 -15.71 -12.22 -23.58
N ARG A 11 -14.75 -11.28 -23.56
CA ARG A 11 -14.10 -10.78 -22.33
C ARG A 11 -14.85 -9.59 -21.76
N THR A 12 -14.89 -9.51 -20.43
CA THR A 12 -15.46 -8.41 -19.67
C THR A 12 -14.46 -7.87 -18.65
N PRO A 13 -14.62 -6.62 -18.16
CA PRO A 13 -13.77 -6.08 -17.10
C PRO A 13 -13.77 -6.93 -15.81
N ARG A 14 -14.86 -7.67 -15.56
CA ARG A 14 -14.99 -8.59 -14.42
C ARG A 14 -14.07 -9.80 -14.54
N ASP A 15 -13.77 -10.25 -15.75
CA ASP A 15 -12.89 -11.40 -15.97
C ASP A 15 -11.45 -11.08 -15.56
N TYR A 16 -10.96 -9.88 -15.86
CA TYR A 16 -9.66 -9.40 -15.37
C TYR A 16 -9.62 -9.27 -13.84
N LEU A 17 -10.72 -8.86 -13.22
CA LEU A 17 -10.82 -8.83 -11.76
C LEU A 17 -10.71 -10.23 -11.16
N ALA A 18 -11.35 -11.24 -11.77
CA ALA A 18 -11.24 -12.63 -11.33
C ALA A 18 -9.80 -13.14 -11.40
N LEU A 19 -9.07 -12.80 -12.47
CA LEU A 19 -7.66 -13.14 -12.62
C LEU A 19 -6.76 -12.57 -11.51
N ALA A 20 -7.08 -11.40 -10.97
CA ALA A 20 -6.30 -10.80 -9.89
C ALA A 20 -6.27 -11.69 -8.62
N THR A 21 -7.18 -12.65 -8.47
CA THR A 21 -7.21 -13.63 -7.37
C THR A 21 -7.00 -15.08 -7.81
N ASP A 22 -6.85 -15.33 -9.12
CA ASP A 22 -6.72 -16.68 -9.65
C ASP A 22 -5.35 -17.28 -9.27
N PRO A 23 -5.31 -18.46 -8.64
CA PRO A 23 -4.05 -19.08 -8.22
C PRO A 23 -3.12 -19.42 -9.40
N ARG A 24 -3.67 -19.63 -10.60
CA ARG A 24 -2.90 -19.90 -11.82
C ARG A 24 -2.09 -18.69 -12.26
N VAL A 25 -2.55 -17.48 -11.95
CA VAL A 25 -1.87 -16.22 -12.29
C VAL A 25 -0.65 -16.06 -11.38
N ASP A 26 0.54 -16.07 -11.96
CA ASP A 26 1.80 -15.86 -11.26
C ASP A 26 2.11 -14.37 -11.06
N VAL A 27 3.26 -14.06 -10.47
CA VAL A 27 3.69 -12.68 -10.21
C VAL A 27 3.84 -11.87 -11.50
N GLU A 28 4.28 -12.50 -12.59
CA GLU A 28 4.38 -11.81 -13.89
C GLU A 28 3.00 -11.48 -14.45
N GLY A 29 2.04 -12.39 -14.32
CA GLY A 29 0.64 -12.13 -14.66
C GLY A 29 0.03 -11.02 -13.79
N LEU A 30 0.33 -10.99 -12.49
CA LEU A 30 -0.07 -9.87 -11.61
C LEU A 30 0.57 -8.54 -12.04
N ARG A 31 1.82 -8.56 -12.51
CA ARG A 31 2.50 -7.37 -13.07
C ARG A 31 1.82 -6.88 -14.34
N VAL A 32 1.36 -7.77 -15.22
CA VAL A 32 0.55 -7.39 -16.39
C VAL A 32 -0.78 -6.77 -15.94
N LEU A 33 -1.47 -7.39 -14.98
CA LEU A 33 -2.73 -6.85 -14.43
C LEU A 33 -2.55 -5.51 -13.70
N ALA A 34 -1.36 -5.22 -13.15
CA ALA A 34 -1.05 -3.93 -12.53
C ALA A 34 -1.10 -2.75 -13.53
N ARG A 35 -1.02 -3.03 -14.84
CA ARG A 35 -1.14 -2.04 -15.92
C ARG A 35 -2.54 -2.03 -16.55
N ASN A 36 -3.49 -2.80 -16.02
CA ASN A 36 -4.82 -2.91 -16.59
C ASN A 36 -5.57 -1.55 -16.59
N PRO A 37 -6.33 -1.22 -17.66
CA PRO A 37 -7.03 0.07 -17.75
C PRO A 37 -8.03 0.30 -16.61
N PHE A 38 -8.56 -0.76 -16.01
CA PHE A 38 -9.56 -0.65 -14.96
C PHE A 38 -8.91 -0.48 -13.58
N SER A 39 -9.13 0.67 -12.93
CA SER A 39 -8.53 0.97 -11.62
C SER A 39 -8.93 -0.05 -10.54
N PHE A 40 -10.16 -0.57 -10.58
CA PHE A 40 -10.61 -1.59 -9.63
C PHE A 40 -9.86 -2.92 -9.78
N VAL A 41 -9.42 -3.29 -11.00
CA VAL A 41 -8.56 -4.47 -11.21
C VAL A 41 -7.20 -4.22 -10.57
N ARG A 42 -6.61 -3.04 -10.82
CA ARG A 42 -5.32 -2.66 -10.25
C ARG A 42 -5.35 -2.59 -8.71
N LEU A 43 -6.45 -2.12 -8.11
CA LEU A 43 -6.65 -2.15 -6.66
C LEU A 43 -6.80 -3.58 -6.10
N ALA A 44 -7.40 -4.50 -6.87
CA ALA A 44 -7.44 -5.91 -6.49
C ALA A 44 -6.05 -6.54 -6.53
N VAL A 45 -5.24 -6.23 -7.55
CA VAL A 45 -3.82 -6.62 -7.60
C VAL A 45 -3.07 -6.09 -6.39
N ALA A 46 -3.23 -4.81 -6.03
CA ALA A 46 -2.60 -4.22 -4.85
C ALA A 46 -2.94 -4.95 -3.54
N SER A 47 -4.14 -5.53 -3.46
CA SER A 47 -4.62 -6.26 -2.29
C SER A 47 -4.22 -7.74 -2.28
N ASN A 48 -3.69 -8.27 -3.40
CA ASN A 48 -3.27 -9.66 -3.47
C ASN A 48 -1.95 -9.85 -2.73
N ILE A 49 -1.94 -10.76 -1.74
CA ILE A 49 -0.77 -11.09 -0.91
C ILE A 49 0.49 -11.47 -1.71
N ARG A 50 0.33 -12.00 -2.94
CA ARG A 50 1.40 -12.41 -3.85
C ARG A 50 1.98 -11.24 -4.65
N SER A 51 1.39 -10.05 -4.58
CA SER A 51 1.93 -8.85 -5.23
C SER A 51 3.20 -8.43 -4.53
N ASP A 52 4.32 -8.71 -5.18
CA ASP A 52 5.65 -8.42 -4.67
C ASP A 52 5.99 -6.92 -4.78
N ALA A 53 7.18 -6.54 -4.30
CA ALA A 53 7.63 -5.15 -4.33
C ALA A 53 7.64 -4.55 -5.74
N SER A 54 7.90 -5.34 -6.79
CA SER A 54 7.93 -4.87 -8.18
C SER A 54 6.53 -4.55 -8.69
N VAL A 55 5.54 -5.41 -8.40
CA VAL A 55 4.14 -5.20 -8.75
C VAL A 55 3.59 -3.98 -8.01
N LEU A 56 3.89 -3.85 -6.72
CA LEU A 56 3.48 -2.69 -5.92
C LEU A 56 4.10 -1.39 -6.43
N THR A 57 5.36 -1.43 -6.90
CA THR A 57 6.03 -0.27 -7.50
C THR A 57 5.36 0.15 -8.81
N GLU A 58 5.05 -0.81 -9.68
CA GLU A 58 4.31 -0.58 -10.92
C GLU A 58 2.97 0.13 -10.65
N LEU A 59 2.21 -0.37 -9.67
CA LEU A 59 0.94 0.23 -9.27
C LEU A 59 1.10 1.67 -8.77
N LEU A 60 2.14 1.97 -8.01
CA LEU A 60 2.37 3.33 -7.49
C LEU A 60 2.70 4.35 -8.60
N MET A 61 3.25 3.90 -9.73
CA MET A 61 3.54 4.74 -10.90
C MET A 61 2.31 4.97 -11.80
N GLY A 62 1.37 4.02 -11.83
CA GLY A 62 0.20 4.11 -12.69
C GLY A 62 -0.78 5.23 -12.28
N GLU A 63 -1.60 5.70 -13.21
CA GLU A 63 -2.56 6.79 -12.95
C GLU A 63 -3.80 6.32 -12.19
N PHE A 64 -4.31 7.14 -11.27
CA PHE A 64 -5.52 6.85 -10.50
C PHE A 64 -6.30 8.13 -10.25
N SER A 65 -7.62 7.99 -10.16
CA SER A 65 -8.46 9.05 -9.58
C SER A 65 -7.95 9.39 -8.17
N GLN A 66 -8.23 10.59 -7.66
CA GLN A 66 -7.80 10.97 -6.31
C GLN A 66 -8.31 10.01 -5.24
N TRP A 67 -9.55 9.51 -5.38
CA TRP A 67 -10.13 8.54 -4.46
C TRP A 67 -9.42 7.18 -4.52
N ASP A 68 -9.22 6.63 -5.73
CA ASP A 68 -8.52 5.35 -5.89
C ASP A 68 -7.05 5.46 -5.45
N ARG A 69 -6.40 6.60 -5.70
CA ARG A 69 -5.04 6.87 -5.23
C ARG A 69 -4.96 6.77 -3.71
N ASN A 70 -5.89 7.42 -3.00
CA ASN A 70 -5.93 7.37 -1.54
C ASN A 70 -6.11 5.94 -1.02
N ARG A 71 -6.98 5.16 -1.70
CA ARG A 71 -7.21 3.75 -1.39
C ARG A 71 -5.98 2.88 -1.67
N LEU A 72 -5.32 3.07 -2.80
CA LEU A 72 -4.09 2.37 -3.17
C LEU A 72 -3.00 2.59 -2.11
N LEU A 73 -2.74 3.84 -1.73
CA LEU A 73 -1.69 4.17 -0.75
C LEU A 73 -1.94 3.49 0.60
N TRP A 74 -3.20 3.38 1.02
CA TRP A 74 -3.55 2.66 2.24
C TRP A 74 -3.30 1.15 2.11
N ILE A 75 -3.72 0.53 1.01
CA ILE A 75 -3.51 -0.89 0.75
C ILE A 75 -2.00 -1.20 0.73
N VAL A 76 -1.22 -0.46 -0.05
CA VAL A 76 0.22 -0.69 -0.20
C VAL A 76 0.98 -0.43 1.11
N ALA A 77 0.61 0.60 1.88
CA ALA A 77 1.21 0.84 3.20
C ALA A 77 1.00 -0.32 4.18
N GLY A 78 -0.13 -1.04 4.05
CA GLY A 78 -0.46 -2.21 4.87
C GLY A 78 0.08 -3.53 4.31
N HIS A 79 0.61 -3.54 3.08
CA HIS A 79 0.95 -4.77 2.39
C HIS A 79 2.20 -5.44 3.01
N PRO A 80 2.21 -6.75 3.27
CA PRO A 80 3.35 -7.40 3.91
C PRO A 80 4.57 -7.49 3.00
N GLN A 81 4.38 -7.57 1.69
CA GLN A 81 5.47 -7.54 0.69
C GLN A 81 5.97 -6.12 0.36
N ALA A 82 5.39 -5.07 0.96
CA ALA A 82 5.88 -3.70 0.76
C ALA A 82 7.16 -3.49 1.58
N GLY A 83 8.31 -3.68 0.93
CA GLY A 83 9.61 -3.38 1.50
C GLY A 83 9.87 -1.87 1.63
N ARG A 84 11.02 -1.52 2.24
CA ARG A 84 11.41 -0.12 2.53
C ARG A 84 11.28 0.83 1.34
N VAL A 85 11.75 0.43 0.15
CA VAL A 85 11.71 1.26 -1.06
C VAL A 85 10.27 1.62 -1.44
N VAL A 86 9.38 0.63 -1.44
CA VAL A 86 7.94 0.82 -1.74
C VAL A 86 7.32 1.74 -0.69
N LEU A 87 7.59 1.50 0.59
CA LEU A 87 7.03 2.29 1.69
C LEU A 87 7.52 3.74 1.70
N LEU A 88 8.76 4.01 1.30
CA LEU A 88 9.27 5.38 1.13
C LEU A 88 8.58 6.11 -0.04
N ASN A 89 8.22 5.39 -1.10
CA ASN A 89 7.42 5.95 -2.20
C ASN A 89 6.01 6.31 -1.71
N VAL A 90 5.34 5.39 -0.99
CA VAL A 90 4.03 5.66 -0.37
C VAL A 90 4.12 6.85 0.60
N LEU A 91 5.16 6.92 1.44
CA LEU A 91 5.39 8.03 2.37
C LEU A 91 5.45 9.38 1.63
N SER A 92 6.22 9.43 0.53
CA SER A 92 6.36 10.62 -0.30
C SER A 92 5.02 11.04 -0.93
N GLN A 93 4.26 10.11 -1.48
CA GLN A 93 2.94 10.40 -2.05
C GLN A 93 1.94 10.87 -0.98
N VAL A 94 1.94 10.25 0.20
CA VAL A 94 1.10 10.68 1.33
C VAL A 94 1.45 12.11 1.77
N ALA A 95 2.73 12.47 1.81
CA ALA A 95 3.16 13.83 2.12
C ALA A 95 2.62 14.85 1.11
N LEU A 96 2.69 14.54 -0.18
CA LEU A 96 2.12 15.38 -1.24
C LEU A 96 0.61 15.57 -1.09
N LEU A 97 -0.11 14.51 -0.72
CA LEU A 97 -1.56 14.60 -0.48
C LEU A 97 -1.88 15.39 0.79
N LEU A 98 -1.10 15.27 1.86
CA LEU A 98 -1.31 16.06 3.10
C LEU A 98 -0.97 17.55 2.94
N ALA A 99 -0.17 17.91 1.94
CA ALA A 99 0.03 19.31 1.57
C ALA A 99 -1.24 19.93 0.96
N GLN A 100 -2.12 19.11 0.37
CA GLN A 100 -3.42 19.54 -0.18
C GLN A 100 -4.46 19.60 0.96
N ARG A 101 -5.27 20.66 1.01
CA ARG A 101 -6.18 20.91 2.15
C ARG A 101 -7.35 19.92 2.24
N ASP A 102 -7.78 19.35 1.11
CA ASP A 102 -9.03 18.58 1.04
C ASP A 102 -8.83 17.07 0.99
N VAL A 103 -7.58 16.60 0.93
CA VAL A 103 -7.26 15.17 0.84
C VAL A 103 -6.87 14.61 2.19
N ARG A 104 -7.40 13.42 2.51
CA ARG A 104 -7.26 12.81 3.83
C ARG A 104 -6.62 11.42 3.74
N PRO A 105 -5.32 11.29 3.42
CA PRO A 105 -4.60 10.00 3.33
C PRO A 105 -4.30 9.38 4.71
N TYR A 106 -5.18 9.58 5.69
CA TYR A 106 -4.90 9.30 7.10
C TYR A 106 -4.72 7.80 7.37
N ALA A 107 -5.48 6.96 6.67
CA ALA A 107 -5.36 5.51 6.80
C ALA A 107 -3.97 5.03 6.36
N ALA A 108 -3.46 5.54 5.23
CA ALA A 108 -2.11 5.26 4.76
C ALA A 108 -1.05 5.79 5.74
N ALA A 109 -1.17 7.02 6.22
CA ALA A 109 -0.24 7.59 7.20
C ALA A 109 -0.16 6.78 8.51
N ILE A 110 -1.30 6.30 9.03
CA ILE A 110 -1.35 5.45 10.23
C ILE A 110 -0.79 4.05 9.94
N ALA A 111 -1.04 3.49 8.76
CA ALA A 111 -0.45 2.22 8.35
C ALA A 111 1.09 2.31 8.28
N LEU A 112 1.64 3.35 7.65
CA LEU A 112 3.09 3.62 7.60
C LEU A 112 3.70 3.72 9.00
N ALA A 113 3.01 4.33 9.96
CA ALA A 113 3.47 4.42 11.34
C ALA A 113 3.67 3.05 12.02
N SER A 114 2.94 2.03 11.56
CA SER A 114 3.05 0.66 12.06
C SER A 114 4.16 -0.15 11.38
N ARG A 115 4.84 0.40 10.35
CA ARG A 115 5.82 -0.33 9.54
C ARG A 115 7.23 -0.29 10.12
N PRO A 116 7.84 -1.42 10.51
CA PRO A 116 9.20 -1.45 11.06
C PRO A 116 10.27 -1.02 10.03
N GLU A 117 9.98 -1.14 8.74
CA GLU A 117 10.89 -0.75 7.66
C GLU A 117 11.13 0.77 7.57
N LEU A 118 10.27 1.57 8.21
CA LEU A 118 10.38 3.02 8.31
C LEU A 118 10.74 3.42 9.73
N THR A 119 11.63 4.39 9.89
CA THR A 119 11.96 4.97 11.18
C THR A 119 10.78 5.80 11.72
N PRO A 120 10.62 5.93 13.05
CA PRO A 120 9.58 6.78 13.62
C PRO A 120 9.66 8.24 13.14
N ASN A 121 10.89 8.75 12.95
CA ASN A 121 11.13 10.12 12.54
C ASN A 121 10.70 10.38 11.09
N GLU A 122 10.91 9.42 10.18
CA GLU A 122 10.41 9.51 8.79
C GLU A 122 8.88 9.71 8.77
N VAL A 123 8.15 8.95 9.59
CA VAL A 123 6.68 9.04 9.64
C VAL A 123 6.20 10.29 10.38
N ARG A 124 6.88 10.70 11.46
CA ARG A 124 6.53 11.91 12.23
C ARG A 124 6.54 13.19 11.39
N ARG A 125 7.38 13.27 10.35
CA ARG A 125 7.39 14.39 9.41
C ARG A 125 6.01 14.65 8.78
N LEU A 126 5.20 13.62 8.55
CA LEU A 126 3.84 13.77 8.02
C LEU A 126 2.92 14.61 8.92
N GLN A 127 3.20 14.67 10.23
CA GLN A 127 2.36 15.38 11.19
C GLN A 127 2.45 16.91 11.07
N ASN A 128 3.51 17.41 10.43
CA ASN A 128 3.79 18.83 10.24
C ASN A 128 3.07 19.43 9.03
N PHE A 129 2.45 18.60 8.20
CA PHE A 129 1.72 19.08 7.03
C PHE A 129 0.37 19.72 7.42
N PRO A 130 -0.12 20.72 6.66
CA PRO A 130 -1.36 21.42 6.97
C PRO A 130 -2.58 20.50 6.98
N GLY A 131 -2.63 19.50 6.10
CA GLY A 131 -3.69 18.48 6.05
C GLY A 131 -3.61 17.45 7.18
N ALA A 132 -2.59 17.47 8.04
CA ALA A 132 -2.46 16.54 9.14
C ALA A 132 -3.50 16.82 10.24
N SER A 133 -4.58 16.02 10.29
CA SER A 133 -5.58 16.16 11.34
C SER A 133 -5.09 15.67 12.72
N ARG A 134 -5.70 16.18 13.80
CA ARG A 134 -5.48 15.66 15.17
C ARG A 134 -5.69 14.15 15.27
N ARG A 135 -6.68 13.61 14.56
CA ARG A 135 -6.98 12.16 14.52
C ARG A 135 -5.81 11.39 13.90
N MET A 136 -5.28 11.87 12.77
CA MET A 136 -4.14 11.24 12.11
C MET A 136 -2.90 11.25 13.02
N ARG A 137 -2.55 12.42 13.59
CA ARG A 137 -1.38 12.56 14.49
C ARG A 137 -1.45 11.59 15.66
N ARG A 138 -2.58 11.55 16.37
CA ARG A 138 -2.80 10.61 17.48
C ARG A 138 -2.74 9.15 17.04
N GLY A 139 -3.30 8.83 15.87
CA GLY A 139 -3.25 7.48 15.32
C GLY A 139 -1.82 7.03 15.01
N ALA A 140 -1.02 7.90 14.39
CA ALA A 140 0.37 7.62 14.06
C ALA A 140 1.23 7.43 15.32
N GLU A 141 1.12 8.31 16.32
CA GLU A 141 1.89 8.14 17.57
C GLU A 141 1.51 6.87 18.32
N ARG A 142 0.23 6.50 18.36
CA ARG A 142 -0.20 5.22 18.95
C ARG A 142 0.38 4.02 18.22
N ALA A 143 0.44 4.06 16.89
CA ALA A 143 1.03 3.00 16.08
C ALA A 143 2.55 2.87 16.32
N ILE A 144 3.27 3.99 16.37
CA ILE A 144 4.70 4.03 16.69
C ILE A 144 4.96 3.46 18.08
N ALA A 145 4.20 3.87 19.10
CA ALA A 145 4.37 3.36 20.46
C ALA A 145 4.13 1.84 20.56
N ARG A 146 3.12 1.32 19.85
CA ARG A 146 2.78 -0.10 19.86
C ARG A 146 3.87 -0.99 19.27
N ARG A 147 4.53 -0.56 18.19
CA ARG A 147 5.61 -1.37 17.60
C ARG A 147 6.88 -1.37 18.46
N SER A 148 7.23 -0.22 19.06
CA SER A 148 8.37 -0.16 19.99
C SER A 148 8.17 -1.05 21.23
N GLY A 149 6.92 -1.19 21.70
CA GLY A 149 6.58 -2.13 22.78
C GLY A 149 6.72 -3.60 22.38
N ARG A 150 6.49 -3.95 21.10
CA ARG A 150 6.73 -5.32 20.59
C ARG A 150 8.22 -5.62 20.48
N ASP A 151 9.01 -4.67 19.99
CA ASP A 151 10.46 -4.83 19.85
C ASP A 151 11.14 -5.06 21.22
N ALA A 152 10.70 -4.35 22.26
CA ALA A 152 11.19 -4.54 23.64
C ALA A 152 10.78 -5.90 24.26
N GLY A 153 9.58 -6.39 23.93
CA GLY A 153 9.10 -7.69 24.39
C GLY A 153 9.82 -8.87 23.75
N ALA A 154 10.17 -8.77 22.46
CA ALA A 154 10.93 -9.79 21.74
C ALA A 154 12.39 -9.88 22.24
N ALA A 155 13.06 -8.75 22.45
CA ALA A 155 14.44 -8.72 22.96
C ALA A 155 14.59 -9.34 24.37
N SER A 156 13.51 -9.37 25.16
CA SER A 156 13.51 -9.97 26.50
C SER A 156 13.32 -11.50 26.50
N GLN A 157 12.91 -12.10 25.36
CA GLN A 157 12.66 -13.54 25.23
C GLN A 157 13.86 -14.32 24.67
N ASP A 158 14.79 -13.65 23.98
CA ASP A 158 16.02 -14.26 23.45
C ASP A 158 17.17 -14.35 24.47
N SER A 159 16.95 -13.93 25.72
CA SER A 159 17.96 -13.94 26.80
C SER A 159 17.70 -15.01 27.87
N ALA A 160 16.89 -16.03 27.58
CA ALA A 160 16.50 -17.09 28.53
C ALA A 160 16.92 -18.48 28.05
#